data_AF-A0A021X0N6-F1
#
_entry.id   AF-A0A021X0N6-F1
#
_cell.length_a   1.000
_cell.length_b   1.000
_cell.length_c   1.000
_cell.angle_alpha   90.00
_cell.angle_beta   90.00
_cell.angle_gamma   90.00
#
_symmetry.space_group_name_H-M   'P 1'
#
loop_
_entity.id
_entity.type
_entity.pdbx_description
1 polymer ?
#
loop_
_entity_poly.entity_id
_entity_poly.type
_entity_poly.pdbx_seq_one_letter_code
_entity_poly.pdbx_strand_id
1 'polypeptide(L)'
;MSIYILALLIGIVAGLRAMTAPAAVSIGAALGWLPVSGTWAGFLAYRFTPYIFGALAVVEFVTDQLPGTPSRKVPQQFGARIVSGGFCGAALGTVGGSMIGGLAAGILGAIIGTLGGYEARKRLVAATGGKDLPIALLEDAVAVLLGLFVVSSVA
;
A
#
# COMPACT_ATOMS: atom_id res chain seq x y z
N MET A 1 17.00 -11.65 2.72
CA MET A 1 16.49 -11.07 3.98
C MET A 1 15.80 -9.73 3.75
N SER A 2 16.41 -8.80 3.00
CA SER A 2 15.87 -7.48 2.67
C SER A 2 14.49 -7.51 2.01
N ILE A 3 14.24 -8.45 1.08
CA ILE A 3 12.97 -8.48 0.33
C ILE A 3 11.73 -8.72 1.20
N TYR A 4 11.84 -9.50 2.28
CA TYR A 4 10.71 -9.73 3.19
C TYR A 4 10.37 -8.49 4.01
N ILE A 5 11.37 -7.70 4.37
CA ILE A 5 11.18 -6.43 5.07
C ILE A 5 10.49 -5.45 4.11
N LEU A 6 10.96 -5.33 2.87
CA LEU A 6 10.34 -4.48 1.85
C LEU A 6 8.91 -4.92 1.54
N ALA A 7 8.66 -6.23 1.42
CA ALA A 7 7.33 -6.80 1.24
C ALA A 7 6.40 -6.51 2.43
N LEU A 8 6.92 -6.56 3.66
CA LEU A 8 6.17 -6.18 4.86
C LEU A 8 5.86 -4.68 4.87
N LEU A 9 6.82 -3.83 4.52
CA LEU A 9 6.63 -2.37 4.46
C LEU A 9 5.62 -1.97 3.39
N ILE A 10 5.66 -2.54 2.18
CA ILE A 10 4.63 -2.28 1.16
C ILE A 10 3.26 -2.81 1.59
N GLY A 11 3.24 -3.91 2.36
CA GLY A 11 2.05 -4.38 3.05
C GLY A 11 1.49 -3.33 4.00
N ILE A 12 2.33 -2.71 4.85
CA ILE A 12 1.92 -1.63 5.76
C ILE A 12 1.30 -0.48 4.97
N VAL A 13 1.90 -0.08 3.85
CA VAL A 13 1.34 0.96 2.97
C VAL A 13 -0.05 0.55 2.47
N ALA A 14 -0.23 -0.69 2.01
CA ALA A 14 -1.54 -1.22 1.59
C ALA A 14 -2.56 -1.24 2.75
N GLY A 15 -2.08 -1.51 3.96
CA GLY A 15 -2.86 -1.47 5.18
C GLY A 15 -3.31 -0.06 5.57
N LEU A 16 -2.52 0.96 5.27
CA LEU A 16 -2.93 2.36 5.44
C LEU A 16 -3.94 2.74 4.34
N ARG A 17 -3.62 2.46 3.08
CA ARG A 17 -4.44 2.74 1.89
C ARG A 17 -4.32 1.63 0.83
N ALA A 18 -5.45 1.04 0.46
CA ALA A 18 -5.50 -0.17 -0.36
C ALA A 18 -4.95 0.05 -1.77
N MET A 19 -5.20 1.19 -2.41
CA MET A 19 -4.79 1.44 -3.81
C MET A 19 -3.46 2.17 -3.93
N THR A 20 -2.95 2.75 -2.83
CA THR A 20 -1.66 3.45 -2.83
C THR A 20 -0.48 2.49 -3.07
N ALA A 21 -0.52 1.29 -2.47
CA ALA A 21 0.57 0.34 -2.63
C ALA A 21 0.68 -0.22 -4.08
N PRO A 22 -0.41 -0.68 -4.73
CA PRO A 22 -0.37 -1.11 -6.13
C PRO A 22 0.07 0.02 -7.08
N ALA A 23 -0.34 1.26 -6.81
CA ALA A 23 0.10 2.42 -7.58
C ALA A 23 1.63 2.62 -7.46
N ALA A 24 2.17 2.58 -6.24
CA ALA A 24 3.61 2.69 -6.02
C ALA A 24 4.38 1.54 -6.70
N VAL A 25 3.93 0.29 -6.57
CA VAL A 25 4.56 -0.88 -7.21
C VAL A 25 4.54 -0.75 -8.73
N SER A 26 3.43 -0.32 -9.31
CA SER A 26 3.34 -0.13 -10.76
C SER A 26 4.23 1.03 -11.24
N ILE A 27 4.32 2.14 -10.49
CA ILE A 27 5.28 3.22 -10.79
C ILE A 27 6.71 2.70 -10.75
N GLY A 28 7.11 1.98 -9.70
CA GLY A 28 8.44 1.40 -9.58
C GLY A 28 8.78 0.42 -10.71
N ALA A 29 7.79 -0.40 -11.12
CA ALA A 29 7.92 -1.30 -12.26
C ALA A 29 8.09 -0.55 -13.59
N ALA A 30 7.29 0.49 -13.84
CA ALA A 30 7.37 1.29 -15.06
C ALA A 30 8.65 2.14 -15.15
N LEU A 31 9.20 2.57 -14.02
CA LEU A 31 10.49 3.29 -13.93
C LEU A 31 11.70 2.35 -13.99
N GLY A 32 11.48 1.02 -14.01
CA GLY A 32 12.55 0.02 -14.05
C GLY A 32 13.24 -0.24 -12.71
N TRP A 33 12.78 0.37 -11.60
CA TRP A 33 13.29 0.11 -10.26
C TRP A 33 12.90 -1.28 -9.75
N LEU A 34 11.80 -1.81 -10.27
CA LEU A 34 11.32 -3.14 -9.95
C LEU A 34 11.33 -4.00 -11.21
N PRO A 35 12.36 -4.84 -11.43
CA PRO A 35 12.50 -5.66 -12.64
C PRO A 35 11.52 -6.84 -12.63
N VAL A 36 10.24 -6.55 -12.87
CA VAL A 36 9.16 -7.56 -12.99
C VAL A 36 8.97 -8.08 -14.41
N SER A 37 9.70 -7.54 -15.39
CA SER A 37 9.65 -7.96 -16.80
C SER A 37 9.99 -9.45 -16.94
N GLY A 38 9.17 -10.19 -17.70
CA GLY A 38 9.33 -11.64 -17.86
C GLY A 38 8.77 -12.47 -16.70
N THR A 39 8.17 -11.85 -15.69
CA THR A 39 7.47 -12.54 -14.60
C THR A 39 5.95 -12.42 -14.76
N TRP A 40 5.18 -13.14 -13.94
CA TRP A 40 3.72 -13.02 -13.89
C TRP A 40 3.25 -11.59 -13.58
N ALA A 41 4.08 -10.80 -12.86
CA ALA A 41 3.81 -9.42 -12.49
C ALA A 41 4.23 -8.41 -13.56
N GLY A 42 4.70 -8.86 -14.74
CA GLY A 42 5.20 -7.99 -15.80
C GLY A 42 4.20 -6.95 -16.30
N PHE A 43 2.90 -7.20 -16.17
CA PHE A 43 1.85 -6.23 -16.53
C PHE A 43 1.90 -4.95 -15.68
N LEU A 44 2.51 -4.98 -14.48
CA LEU A 44 2.71 -3.80 -13.64
C LEU A 44 3.65 -2.77 -14.25
N ALA A 45 4.55 -3.21 -15.15
CA ALA A 45 5.45 -2.34 -15.91
C ALA A 45 4.82 -1.81 -17.21
N TYR A 46 3.59 -2.23 -17.55
CA TYR A 46 2.94 -1.76 -18.76
C TYR A 46 2.62 -0.26 -18.68
N ARG A 47 2.77 0.44 -19.81
CA ARG A 47 2.76 1.92 -19.91
C ARG A 47 1.55 2.58 -19.25
N PHE A 48 0.38 1.92 -19.26
CA PHE A 48 -0.87 2.46 -18.71
C PHE A 48 -1.21 2.01 -17.28
N THR A 49 -0.63 0.92 -16.79
CA THR A 49 -0.93 0.35 -15.47
C THR A 49 -0.70 1.33 -14.30
N PRO A 50 0.38 2.15 -14.29
CA PRO A 50 0.59 3.14 -13.23
C PRO A 50 -0.51 4.21 -13.19
N TYR A 51 -1.04 4.61 -14.34
CA TYR A 51 -2.12 5.60 -14.39
C TYR A 51 -3.45 5.01 -13.93
N ILE A 52 -3.72 3.74 -14.24
CA ILE A 52 -4.94 3.07 -13.78
C ILE A 52 -4.93 2.94 -12.25
N PHE A 53 -3.84 2.40 -11.67
CA PHE A 53 -3.74 2.32 -10.21
C PHE A 53 -3.64 3.70 -9.56
N GLY A 54 -2.97 4.66 -10.19
CA GLY A 54 -2.94 6.05 -9.72
C GLY A 54 -4.34 6.68 -9.66
N ALA A 55 -5.15 6.49 -10.70
CA ALA A 55 -6.54 6.95 -10.71
C ALA A 55 -7.37 6.27 -9.61
N LEU A 56 -7.21 4.96 -9.42
CA LEU A 56 -7.88 4.23 -8.32
C LEU A 56 -7.44 4.74 -6.94
N ALA A 57 -6.16 5.08 -6.75
CA ALA A 57 -5.65 5.68 -5.52
C ALA A 57 -6.26 7.06 -5.29
N VAL A 58 -6.35 7.91 -6.33
CA VAL A 58 -7.03 9.21 -6.25
C VAL A 58 -8.50 9.05 -5.87
N VAL A 59 -9.21 8.10 -6.47
CA VAL A 59 -10.60 7.79 -6.09
C VAL A 59 -10.67 7.39 -4.62
N GLU A 60 -9.79 6.51 -4.14
CA GLU A 60 -9.71 6.12 -2.73
C GLU A 60 -9.49 7.34 -1.80
N PHE A 61 -8.62 8.29 -2.17
CA PHE A 61 -8.42 9.52 -1.40
C PHE A 61 -9.69 10.38 -1.31
N VAL A 62 -10.38 10.57 -2.43
CA VAL A 62 -11.61 11.38 -2.49
C VAL A 62 -12.73 10.71 -1.70
N THR A 63 -12.97 9.42 -1.91
CA THR A 63 -14.07 8.69 -1.25
C THR A 63 -13.86 8.58 0.25
N ASP A 64 -12.63 8.61 0.75
CA ASP A 64 -12.35 8.58 2.18
C ASP A 64 -12.63 9.91 2.90
N GLN A 65 -12.72 11.03 2.17
CA GLN A 65 -13.09 12.33 2.74
C GLN A 65 -14.60 12.64 2.67
N LEU A 66 -15.33 11.79 1.92
CA LEU A 66 -16.76 11.46 1.99
C LEU A 66 -17.50 11.59 3.34
N PRO A 67 -18.44 12.53 3.60
CA PRO A 67 -19.39 12.35 4.70
C PRO A 67 -20.30 11.16 4.37
N GLY A 68 -20.16 10.04 5.10
CA GLY A 68 -20.98 8.83 4.92
C GLY A 68 -20.23 7.58 4.46
N THR A 69 -18.91 7.63 4.33
CA THR A 69 -18.12 6.45 3.97
C THR A 69 -18.20 5.40 5.09
N PRO A 70 -18.51 4.12 4.78
CA PRO A 70 -18.55 3.06 5.77
C PRO A 70 -17.21 2.95 6.49
N SER A 71 -17.26 2.71 7.81
CA SER A 71 -16.08 2.61 8.67
C SER A 71 -15.00 1.66 8.09
N ARG A 72 -13.72 2.04 8.23
CA ARG A 72 -12.52 1.26 7.84
C ARG A 72 -12.43 -0.17 8.39
N LYS A 73 -13.34 -0.53 9.31
CA LYS A 73 -13.51 -1.86 9.90
C LYS A 73 -14.55 -2.74 9.20
N VAL A 74 -15.23 -2.23 8.16
CA VAL A 74 -16.13 -3.07 7.37
C VAL A 74 -15.28 -4.19 6.73
N PRO A 75 -15.66 -5.47 6.89
CA PRO A 75 -14.85 -6.60 6.45
C PRO A 75 -14.37 -6.50 4.99
N GLN A 76 -15.17 -5.86 4.13
CA GLN A 76 -14.84 -5.61 2.73
C GLN A 76 -13.61 -4.71 2.56
N GLN A 77 -13.51 -3.60 3.29
CA GLN A 77 -12.39 -2.67 3.19
C GLN A 77 -11.10 -3.27 3.78
N PHE A 78 -11.22 -4.01 4.87
CA PHE A 78 -10.10 -4.76 5.46
C PHE A 78 -9.59 -5.86 4.50
N GLY A 79 -10.51 -6.62 3.90
CA GLY A 79 -10.19 -7.63 2.89
C GLY A 79 -9.47 -7.05 1.68
N ALA A 80 -9.94 -5.91 1.15
CA ALA A 80 -9.27 -5.22 0.04
C ALA A 80 -7.82 -4.84 0.36
N ARG A 81 -7.55 -4.37 1.60
CA ARG A 81 -6.20 -4.03 2.06
C ARG A 81 -5.30 -5.27 2.15
N ILE A 82 -5.80 -6.38 2.67
CA ILE A 82 -5.06 -7.65 2.73
C ILE A 82 -4.72 -8.16 1.33
N VAL A 83 -5.71 -8.20 0.44
CA VAL A 83 -5.51 -8.66 -0.95
C VAL A 83 -4.49 -7.76 -1.65
N SER A 84 -4.62 -6.44 -1.49
CA SER A 84 -3.66 -5.48 -2.05
C SER A 84 -2.25 -5.66 -1.50
N GLY A 85 -2.09 -5.79 -0.18
CA GLY A 85 -0.80 -6.01 0.46
C GLY A 85 -0.15 -7.32 0.06
N GLY A 86 -0.92 -8.41 0.02
CA GLY A 86 -0.46 -9.71 -0.45
C GLY A 86 -0.05 -9.68 -1.92
N PHE A 87 -0.83 -9.01 -2.78
CA PHE A 87 -0.52 -8.82 -4.20
C PHE A 87 0.79 -8.04 -4.39
N CYS A 88 0.95 -6.89 -3.73
CA CYS A 88 2.16 -6.08 -3.80
C CYS A 88 3.38 -6.82 -3.23
N GLY A 89 3.21 -7.49 -2.09
CA GLY A 89 4.25 -8.30 -1.47
C GLY A 89 4.69 -9.46 -2.37
N ALA A 90 3.77 -10.12 -3.06
CA ALA A 90 4.07 -11.18 -4.03
C ALA A 90 4.85 -10.64 -5.23
N ALA A 91 4.48 -9.46 -5.75
CA ALA A 91 5.19 -8.83 -6.86
C ALA A 91 6.65 -8.51 -6.48
N LEU A 92 6.88 -7.93 -5.30
CA LEU A 92 8.23 -7.71 -4.76
C LEU A 92 8.97 -9.03 -4.52
N GLY A 93 8.31 -10.00 -3.88
CA GLY A 93 8.88 -11.32 -3.59
C GLY A 93 9.32 -12.06 -4.85
N THR A 94 8.65 -11.83 -5.99
CA THR A 94 9.01 -12.43 -7.28
C THR A 94 10.37 -11.94 -7.77
N VAL A 95 10.71 -10.67 -7.56
CA VAL A 95 12.03 -10.12 -7.87
C VAL A 95 13.12 -10.76 -6.99
N GLY A 96 12.82 -11.00 -5.72
CA GLY A 96 13.74 -11.65 -4.77
C GLY A 96 13.73 -13.18 -4.79
N GLY A 97 13.04 -13.83 -5.74
CA GLY A 97 12.95 -15.30 -5.85
C GLY A 97 12.10 -16.01 -4.79
N SER A 98 11.29 -15.27 -4.02
CA SER A 98 10.41 -15.82 -2.97
C SER A 98 9.03 -15.16 -3.00
N MET A 99 8.23 -15.53 -4.01
CA MET A 99 6.86 -15.00 -4.19
C MET A 99 5.96 -15.29 -2.98
N ILE A 100 5.97 -16.53 -2.47
CA ILE A 100 5.09 -16.94 -1.36
C ILE A 100 5.48 -16.23 -0.06
N GLY A 101 6.78 -16.11 0.22
CA GLY A 101 7.24 -15.40 1.41
C GLY A 101 6.97 -13.90 1.31
N GLY A 102 7.12 -13.30 0.12
CA GLY A 102 6.72 -11.91 -0.13
C GLY A 102 5.22 -11.68 0.05
N LEU A 103 4.38 -12.59 -0.46
CA LEU A 103 2.93 -12.56 -0.27
C LEU A 103 2.56 -12.59 1.22
N ALA A 104 3.12 -13.54 1.97
CA ALA A 104 2.85 -13.68 3.40
C ALA A 104 3.30 -12.43 4.18
N ALA A 105 4.49 -11.91 3.89
CA ALA A 105 5.00 -10.67 4.49
C ALA A 105 4.10 -9.47 4.16
N GLY A 106 3.63 -9.35 2.91
CA GLY A 106 2.71 -8.30 2.48
C GLY A 106 1.35 -8.36 3.17
N ILE A 107 0.79 -9.56 3.36
CA ILE A 107 -0.44 -9.76 4.13
C ILE A 107 -0.25 -9.33 5.59
N LEU A 108 0.82 -9.78 6.23
CA LEU A 108 1.13 -9.40 7.62
C LEU A 108 1.32 -7.89 7.75
N GLY A 109 2.04 -7.28 6.82
CA GLY A 109 2.19 -5.83 6.73
C GLY A 109 0.85 -5.11 6.63
N ALA A 110 -0.07 -5.58 5.78
CA ALA A 110 -1.39 -4.96 5.62
C ALA A 110 -2.23 -5.02 6.88
N ILE A 111 -2.16 -6.14 7.62
CA ILE A 111 -2.83 -6.28 8.92
C ILE A 111 -2.24 -5.28 9.92
N ILE A 112 -0.92 -5.21 10.02
CA ILE A 112 -0.20 -4.28 10.91
C ILE A 112 -0.55 -2.83 10.56
N GLY A 113 -0.47 -2.45 9.29
CA GLY A 113 -0.77 -1.09 8.82
C GLY A 113 -2.21 -0.69 9.07
N THR A 114 -3.16 -1.61 8.90
CA THR A 114 -4.58 -1.30 9.12
C THR A 114 -4.90 -1.11 10.60
N LEU A 115 -4.46 -2.04 11.46
CA LEU A 115 -4.76 -1.98 12.90
C LEU A 115 -3.93 -0.88 13.58
N GLY A 116 -2.64 -0.80 13.25
CA GLY A 116 -1.72 0.20 13.79
C GLY A 116 -2.06 1.61 13.35
N GLY A 117 -2.36 1.83 12.06
CA GLY A 117 -2.78 3.14 11.55
C GLY A 117 -4.07 3.62 12.19
N TYR A 118 -5.08 2.74 12.31
CA TYR A 118 -6.34 3.10 12.97
C TYR A 118 -6.13 3.56 14.42
N GLU A 119 -5.34 2.83 15.21
CA GLU A 119 -5.09 3.18 16.61
C GLU A 119 -4.23 4.44 16.74
N ALA A 120 -3.22 4.60 15.87
CA ALA A 120 -2.38 5.80 15.83
C ALA A 120 -3.21 7.05 15.51
N ARG A 121 -4.05 7.00 14.46
CA ARG A 121 -4.99 8.09 14.12
C ARG A 121 -5.88 8.45 15.29
N LYS A 122 -6.53 7.45 15.89
CA LYS A 122 -7.45 7.67 17.02
C LYS A 122 -6.77 8.41 18.17
N ARG A 123 -5.55 8.01 18.54
CA ARG A 123 -4.78 8.65 19.61
C ARG A 123 -4.33 10.06 19.25
N LEU A 124 -3.84 10.26 18.02
CA LEU A 124 -3.40 11.57 17.55
C LEU A 124 -4.58 12.56 17.47
N VAL A 125 -5.75 12.12 17.01
CA VAL A 125 -6.95 12.95 16.93
C VAL A 125 -7.40 13.37 18.33
N ALA A 126 -7.37 12.44 19.30
CA ALA A 126 -7.65 12.76 20.69
C ALA A 126 -6.64 13.77 21.27
N ALA A 127 -5.35 13.62 20.95
CA ALA A 127 -4.28 14.50 21.43
C ALA A 127 -4.29 15.91 20.79
N THR A 128 -4.84 16.05 19.59
CA THR A 128 -4.85 17.31 18.81
C THR A 128 -6.16 18.10 18.92
N GLY A 129 -6.99 17.77 19.92
CA GLY A 129 -8.26 18.44 20.16
C GLY A 129 -9.36 18.10 19.14
N GLY A 130 -9.32 16.89 18.58
CA GLY A 130 -10.36 16.40 17.65
C GLY A 130 -10.14 16.78 16.18
N LYS A 131 -8.98 17.35 15.83
CA LYS A 131 -8.67 17.74 14.45
C LYS A 131 -8.26 16.53 13.60
N ASP A 132 -9.24 15.94 12.92
CA ASP A 132 -9.04 14.72 12.15
C ASP A 132 -8.34 14.93 10.79
N LEU A 133 -8.68 16.00 10.06
CA LEU A 133 -8.16 16.25 8.71
C LEU A 133 -6.62 16.36 8.63
N PRO A 134 -5.92 17.12 9.50
CA PRO A 134 -4.46 17.21 9.43
C PRO A 134 -3.75 15.86 9.62
N ILE A 135 -4.32 14.98 10.45
CA ILE A 135 -3.75 13.66 10.73
C ILE A 135 -4.00 12.72 9.55
N ALA A 136 -5.19 12.77 8.94
CA ALA A 136 -5.46 12.01 7.73
C ALA A 136 -4.51 12.39 6.58
N LEU A 137 -4.25 13.69 6.37
CA LEU A 137 -3.28 14.14 5.36
C LEU A 137 -1.85 13.70 5.67
N LEU A 138 -1.46 13.65 6.95
CA LEU A 138 -0.17 13.12 7.37
C LEU A 138 -0.05 11.61 7.06
N GLU A 139 -1.08 10.82 7.37
CA GLU A 139 -1.11 9.40 7.02
C GLU A 139 -0.95 9.17 5.51
N ASP A 140 -1.62 10.00 4.71
CA ASP A 140 -1.56 9.94 3.25
C ASP A 140 -0.17 10.22 2.72
N ALA A 141 0.49 11.27 3.23
CA ALA A 141 1.87 11.58 2.90
C ALA A 141 2.83 10.45 3.29
N VAL A 142 2.65 9.87 4.49
CA VAL A 142 3.47 8.74 4.95
C VAL A 142 3.28 7.52 4.05
N ALA A 143 2.04 7.19 3.66
CA ALA A 143 1.75 6.04 2.80
C ALA A 143 2.41 6.19 1.42
N VAL A 144 2.31 7.37 0.80
CA VAL A 144 2.91 7.64 -0.52
C VAL A 144 4.44 7.60 -0.44
N LEU A 145 5.04 8.30 0.52
CA LEU A 145 6.50 8.38 0.66
C LEU A 145 7.10 7.01 0.99
N LEU A 146 6.48 6.25 1.90
CA LEU A 146 6.93 4.91 2.24
C LEU A 146 6.78 3.95 1.06
N GLY A 147 5.68 4.03 0.30
CA GLY A 147 5.47 3.22 -0.90
C GLY A 147 6.55 3.45 -1.94
N LEU A 148 6.86 4.72 -2.25
CA LEU A 148 7.92 5.10 -3.18
C LEU A 148 9.31 4.67 -2.70
N PHE A 149 9.61 4.90 -1.42
CA PHE A 149 10.86 4.45 -0.80
C PHE A 149 11.06 2.95 -0.98
N VAL A 150 10.04 2.16 -0.64
CA VAL A 150 10.10 0.70 -0.75
C VAL A 150 10.42 0.25 -2.17
N VAL A 151 9.68 0.75 -3.17
CA VAL A 151 9.86 0.30 -4.57
C VAL A 151 11.19 0.77 -5.17
N SER A 152 11.72 1.90 -4.71
CA SER A 152 13.07 2.36 -5.09
C SER A 152 14.22 1.60 -4.43
N SER A 153 13.93 0.84 -3.36
CA SER A 153 14.93 0.11 -2.56
C SER A 153 15.01 -1.39 -2.88
N VAL A 154 14.33 -1.86 -3.93
CA VAL A 154 14.33 -3.28 -4.33
C VAL A 154 15.51 -3.64 -5.23
N ALA A 155 16.03 -2.69 -6.00
CA ALA A 155 17.16 -2.87 -6.92
C ALA A 155 18.52 -2.75 -6.24
#